data_AF-A0A2K5IY65-F1
#
_entry.id   AF-A0A2K5IY65-F1
#
_cell.length_a   1.000
_cell.length_b   1.000
_cell.length_c   1.000
_cell.angle_alpha   90.00
_cell.angle_beta   90.00
_cell.angle_gamma   90.00
#
_symmetry.space_group_name_H-M   'P 1'
#
loop_
_entity.id
_entity.type
_entity.pdbx_description
1 polymer ?
#
loop_
_entity_poly.entity_id
_entity_poly.type
_entity_poly.pdbx_seq_one_letter_code
_entity_poly.pdbx_strand_id
1 'polypeptide(L)'
;MQKASWRTCNHTEELAIQHPADEKLQEKAWGAVVPLVGKLKKFYEFSQRLGKGLLGALTSTPYSPTQHLEREQALAKQFAEILHFTLRFDELKMTNPAIQNDFSYYRRTLSRMRINNVPAEGENEVNNELANRMSLFYAEATPMLKTLSDATTKFVSENKNLPIENTTDCLSTMASVCRVMLETPEYRSRFTNEETGNGGRHNTL
;
A
#
# COMPACT_ATOMS: atom_id res chain seq x y z
N MET A 1 11.45 -5.68 10.64
CA MET A 1 11.12 -5.57 9.19
C MET A 1 12.09 -4.56 8.56
N GLN A 2 12.96 -4.97 7.62
CA GLN A 2 14.00 -4.10 7.04
C GLN A 2 13.38 -2.81 6.45
N LYS A 3 14.03 -1.65 6.65
CA LYS A 3 13.63 -0.36 6.04
C LYS A 3 13.55 -0.54 4.53
N ALA A 4 12.34 -0.57 3.98
CA ALA A 4 12.12 -0.61 2.54
C ALA A 4 12.59 0.72 1.94
N SER A 5 13.74 0.72 1.26
CA SER A 5 14.24 1.87 0.51
C SER A 5 13.84 1.72 -0.95
N TRP A 6 13.01 2.64 -1.44
CA TRP A 6 12.77 2.80 -2.87
C TRP A 6 13.93 3.59 -3.46
N ARG A 7 14.85 2.88 -4.12
CA ARG A 7 15.93 3.52 -4.89
C ARG A 7 15.39 3.84 -6.28
N THR A 8 15.10 5.11 -6.52
CA THR A 8 14.64 5.63 -7.82
C THR A 8 15.74 5.56 -8.89
N CYS A 9 15.32 5.52 -10.15
CA CYS A 9 16.17 5.65 -11.34
C CYS A 9 16.11 7.04 -12.00
N ASN A 10 15.59 8.07 -11.31
CA ASN A 10 15.42 9.44 -11.82
C ASN A 10 16.63 9.94 -12.62
N HIS A 11 17.85 9.80 -12.11
CA HIS A 11 19.04 10.29 -12.80
C HIS A 11 19.27 9.61 -14.17
N THR A 12 19.08 8.29 -14.24
CA THR A 12 19.18 7.55 -15.52
C THR A 12 18.03 7.89 -16.46
N GLU A 13 16.83 8.12 -15.94
CA GLU A 13 15.67 8.54 -16.73
C GLU A 13 15.85 9.96 -17.29
N GLU A 14 16.36 10.89 -16.49
CA GLU A 14 16.67 12.27 -16.90
C GLU A 14 17.69 12.30 -18.04
N LEU A 15 18.78 11.53 -17.93
CA LEU A 15 19.78 11.41 -19.00
C LEU A 15 19.17 10.82 -20.28
N ALA A 16 18.33 9.79 -20.16
CA ALA A 16 17.64 9.21 -21.31
C ALA A 16 16.65 10.21 -21.95
N ILE A 17 15.98 11.06 -21.16
CA ILE A 17 15.09 12.11 -21.68
C ILE A 17 15.90 13.21 -22.39
N GLN A 18 17.06 13.61 -21.85
CA GLN A 18 17.92 14.64 -22.44
C GLN A 18 18.62 14.17 -23.72
N HIS A 19 18.91 12.88 -23.84
CA HIS A 19 19.61 12.28 -24.98
C HIS A 19 18.77 11.17 -25.64
N PRO A 20 17.65 11.51 -26.32
CA PRO A 20 16.71 10.52 -26.86
C PRO A 20 17.27 9.67 -28.00
N ALA A 21 18.34 10.12 -28.66
CA ALA A 21 19.03 9.36 -29.72
C ALA A 21 20.10 8.39 -29.19
N ASP A 22 20.45 8.44 -27.91
CA ASP A 22 21.42 7.54 -27.30
C ASP A 22 20.72 6.27 -26.82
N GLU A 23 20.78 5.21 -27.63
CA GLU A 23 20.17 3.91 -27.33
C GLU A 23 20.69 3.29 -26.02
N LYS A 24 21.96 3.49 -25.68
CA LYS A 24 22.54 2.92 -24.45
C LYS A 24 21.92 3.58 -23.21
N LEU A 25 21.64 4.88 -23.27
CA LEU A 25 20.94 5.57 -22.18
C LEU A 25 19.47 5.13 -22.09
N GLN A 26 18.80 4.89 -23.23
CA GLN A 26 17.43 4.36 -23.22
C GLN A 26 17.36 2.97 -22.59
N GLU A 27 18.24 2.05 -23.02
CA GLU A 27 18.31 0.68 -22.48
C GLU A 27 18.63 0.68 -20.98
N LYS A 28 19.57 1.52 -20.54
CA LYS A 28 19.94 1.64 -19.13
C LYS A 28 18.78 2.13 -18.27
N ALA A 29 18.07 3.17 -18.72
CA ALA A 29 16.91 3.69 -18.00
C ALA A 29 15.76 2.66 -17.98
N TRP A 30 15.52 1.98 -19.11
CA TRP A 30 14.53 0.92 -19.21
C TRP A 30 14.82 -0.26 -18.27
N GLY A 31 16.06 -0.76 -18.27
CA GLY A 31 16.51 -1.83 -17.38
C GLY A 31 16.41 -1.47 -15.90
N ALA A 32 16.55 -0.19 -15.54
CA ALA A 32 16.40 0.28 -14.18
C ALA A 32 14.93 0.42 -13.74
N VAL A 33 14.05 0.93 -14.61
CA VAL A 33 12.65 1.20 -14.26
C VAL A 33 11.78 -0.07 -14.24
N VAL A 34 12.05 -1.06 -15.10
CA VAL A 34 11.22 -2.27 -15.22
C VAL A 34 11.08 -3.04 -13.89
N PRO A 35 12.17 -3.33 -13.14
CA PRO A 35 12.07 -4.00 -11.83
C PRO A 35 11.29 -3.18 -10.79
N LEU A 36 11.39 -1.84 -10.84
CA LEU A 36 10.65 -0.95 -9.95
C LEU A 36 9.14 -1.05 -10.24
N VAL A 37 8.74 -0.96 -11.50
CA VAL A 37 7.34 -1.12 -11.91
C VAL A 37 6.80 -2.49 -11.57
N GLY A 38 7.63 -3.55 -11.64
CA GLY A 38 7.28 -4.87 -11.13
C GLY A 38 6.93 -4.88 -9.62
N LYS A 39 7.64 -4.09 -8.81
CA LYS A 39 7.27 -3.91 -7.39
C LYS A 39 5.96 -3.13 -7.24
N LEU A 40 5.76 -2.07 -8.03
CA LEU A 40 4.50 -1.31 -8.02
C LEU A 40 3.31 -2.20 -8.38
N LYS A 41 3.46 -3.06 -9.39
CA LYS A 41 2.45 -4.05 -9.78
C LYS A 41 2.08 -4.95 -8.60
N LYS A 42 3.08 -5.50 -7.89
CA LYS A 42 2.84 -6.35 -6.70
C LYS A 42 2.12 -5.62 -5.59
N PHE A 43 2.44 -4.35 -5.33
CA PHE A 43 1.74 -3.55 -4.31
C PHE A 43 0.29 -3.26 -4.70
N TYR A 44 0.05 -2.91 -5.96
CA TYR A 44 -1.31 -2.75 -6.47
C TYR A 44 -2.12 -4.06 -6.38
N GLU A 45 -1.55 -5.19 -6.80
CA GLU A 45 -2.21 -6.50 -6.71
C GLU A 45 -2.48 -6.91 -5.27
N PHE A 46 -1.56 -6.59 -4.35
CA PHE A 46 -1.77 -6.78 -2.92
C PHE A 46 -2.95 -5.95 -2.41
N SER A 47 -3.09 -4.69 -2.86
CA SER A 47 -4.23 -3.84 -2.47
C SER A 47 -5.57 -4.42 -2.90
N GLN A 48 -5.63 -5.11 -4.05
CA GLN A 48 -6.85 -5.80 -4.51
C GLN A 48 -7.23 -7.02 -3.66
N ARG A 49 -6.31 -7.52 -2.84
CA ARG A 49 -6.54 -8.62 -1.88
C ARG A 49 -6.84 -8.09 -0.48
N LEU A 50 -6.45 -6.84 -0.17
CA LEU A 50 -6.76 -6.19 1.10
C LEU A 50 -8.29 -6.03 1.26
N GLY A 51 -8.76 -6.26 2.49
CA GLY A 51 -10.17 -6.05 2.86
C GLY A 51 -11.13 -7.20 2.51
N LYS A 52 -10.70 -8.23 1.75
CA LYS A 52 -11.55 -9.40 1.49
C LYS A 52 -11.63 -10.29 2.74
N GLY A 53 -12.83 -10.43 3.31
CA GLY A 53 -13.17 -11.45 4.32
C GLY A 53 -12.96 -11.06 5.79
N LEU A 54 -12.06 -10.12 6.11
CA LEU A 54 -11.74 -9.76 7.51
C LEU A 54 -12.89 -9.07 8.24
N LEU A 55 -13.56 -8.11 7.60
CA LEU A 55 -14.69 -7.40 8.21
C LEU A 55 -15.85 -8.34 8.49
N GLY A 56 -16.10 -9.32 7.62
CA GLY A 56 -17.18 -10.30 7.82
C GLY A 56 -17.02 -11.12 9.10
N ALA A 57 -15.80 -11.56 9.40
CA ALA A 57 -15.53 -12.34 10.60
C ALA A 57 -15.64 -11.50 11.89
N LEU A 58 -15.08 -10.29 11.89
CA LEU A 58 -15.03 -9.39 13.06
C LEU A 58 -16.34 -8.64 13.34
N THR A 59 -17.35 -8.73 12.47
CA THR A 59 -18.62 -7.99 12.60
C THR A 59 -19.85 -8.91 12.58
N SER A 60 -19.64 -10.22 12.69
CA SER A 60 -20.71 -11.21 12.63
C SER A 60 -21.61 -11.18 13.88
N THR A 61 -22.89 -11.53 13.76
CA THR A 61 -23.77 -11.69 14.91
C THR A 61 -23.55 -13.06 15.58
N PRO A 62 -23.82 -13.25 16.89
CA PRO A 62 -24.45 -12.32 17.84
C PRO A 62 -23.46 -11.57 18.75
N TYR A 63 -22.15 -11.63 18.52
CA TYR A 63 -21.17 -11.09 19.46
C TYR A 63 -21.00 -9.57 19.34
N SER A 64 -20.71 -8.92 20.47
CA SER A 64 -20.34 -7.51 20.49
C SER A 64 -18.91 -7.30 19.95
N PRO A 65 -18.54 -6.07 19.56
CA PRO A 65 -17.18 -5.73 19.14
C PRO A 65 -16.08 -6.21 20.10
N THR A 66 -16.23 -5.97 21.40
CA THR A 66 -15.25 -6.41 22.41
C THR A 66 -15.15 -7.93 22.45
N GLN A 67 -16.29 -8.64 22.38
CA GLN A 67 -16.31 -10.10 22.35
C GLN A 67 -15.65 -10.66 21.09
N HIS A 68 -15.83 -10.01 19.94
CA HIS A 68 -15.11 -10.38 18.71
C HIS A 68 -13.60 -10.22 18.86
N LEU A 69 -13.14 -9.08 19.39
CA LEU A 69 -11.71 -8.86 19.58
C LEU A 69 -11.09 -9.84 20.60
N GLU A 70 -11.84 -10.23 21.63
CA GLU A 70 -11.41 -11.19 22.64
C GLU A 70 -11.41 -12.64 22.14
N ARG A 71 -12.38 -13.02 21.31
CA ARG A 71 -12.53 -14.40 20.78
C ARG A 71 -11.66 -14.62 19.55
N GLU A 72 -11.65 -13.65 18.64
CA GLU A 72 -10.98 -13.71 17.35
C GLU A 72 -9.66 -12.95 17.36
N GLN A 73 -8.85 -13.14 18.40
CA GLN A 73 -7.59 -12.40 18.60
C GLN A 73 -6.62 -12.49 17.42
N ALA A 74 -6.57 -13.64 16.76
CA ALA A 74 -5.76 -13.84 15.56
C ALA A 74 -6.24 -12.95 14.40
N LEU A 75 -7.55 -12.83 14.19
CA LEU A 75 -8.14 -11.98 13.16
C LEU A 75 -7.98 -10.50 13.52
N ALA A 76 -8.17 -10.13 14.78
CA ALA A 76 -7.92 -8.78 15.27
C ALA A 76 -6.45 -8.36 15.04
N LYS A 77 -5.50 -9.26 15.34
CA LYS A 77 -4.07 -9.04 15.07
C LYS A 77 -3.80 -8.88 13.57
N GLN A 78 -4.33 -9.76 12.73
CA GLN A 78 -4.18 -9.65 11.27
C GLN A 78 -4.73 -8.33 10.72
N PHE A 79 -5.88 -7.90 11.22
CA PHE A 79 -6.47 -6.63 10.81
C PHE A 79 -5.60 -5.44 11.24
N ALA A 80 -5.03 -5.47 12.46
CA ALA A 80 -4.06 -4.48 12.91
C ALA A 80 -2.76 -4.48 12.07
N GLU A 81 -2.24 -5.64 11.70
CA GLU A 81 -1.07 -5.77 10.82
C GLU A 81 -1.34 -5.19 9.42
N ILE A 82 -2.55 -5.38 8.88
CA ILE A 82 -2.99 -4.79 7.61
C ILE A 82 -3.09 -3.27 7.69
N LEU A 83 -3.66 -2.73 8.77
CA LEU A 83 -3.73 -1.28 8.98
C LEU A 83 -2.34 -0.67 9.16
N HIS A 84 -1.47 -1.34 9.91
CA HIS A 84 -0.08 -0.91 10.09
C HIS A 84 0.67 -0.90 8.74
N PHE A 85 0.57 -1.97 7.95
CA PHE A 85 1.14 -2.00 6.60
C PHE A 85 0.60 -0.88 5.71
N THR A 86 -0.72 -0.68 5.71
CA THR A 86 -1.40 0.36 4.93
C THR A 86 -0.84 1.73 5.23
N LEU A 87 -0.81 2.12 6.51
CA LEU A 87 -0.33 3.42 6.93
C LEU A 87 1.16 3.59 6.62
N ARG A 88 1.97 2.55 6.84
CA ARG A 88 3.40 2.61 6.57
C ARG A 88 3.70 2.73 5.08
N PHE A 89 2.95 2.02 4.24
CA PHE A 89 3.06 2.14 2.79
C PHE A 89 2.71 3.54 2.32
N ASP A 90 1.56 4.08 2.78
CA ASP A 90 1.08 5.39 2.36
C ASP A 90 2.00 6.52 2.84
N GLU A 91 2.56 6.43 4.05
CA GLU A 91 3.59 7.35 4.55
C GLU A 91 4.84 7.37 3.64
N LEU A 92 5.35 6.18 3.29
CA LEU A 92 6.49 6.05 2.38
C LEU A 92 6.16 6.57 0.98
N LYS A 93 4.94 6.36 0.49
CA LYS A 93 4.50 6.86 -0.82
C LYS A 93 4.40 8.38 -0.83
N MET A 94 3.78 8.99 0.19
CA MET A 94 3.61 10.44 0.27
C MET A 94 4.96 11.18 0.33
N THR A 95 5.96 10.57 0.96
CA THR A 95 7.31 11.14 1.07
C THR A 95 8.22 10.82 -0.12
N ASN A 96 7.71 10.13 -1.14
CA ASN A 96 8.51 9.68 -2.28
C ASN A 96 7.82 9.97 -3.63
N PRO A 97 8.03 11.18 -4.20
CA PRO A 97 7.46 11.54 -5.49
C PRO A 97 7.99 10.68 -6.65
N ALA A 98 9.15 10.03 -6.50
CA ALA A 98 9.75 9.22 -7.56
C ALA A 98 8.88 8.04 -7.99
N ILE A 99 8.04 7.49 -7.09
CA ILE A 99 7.13 6.39 -7.43
C ILE A 99 6.22 6.74 -8.61
N GLN A 100 5.66 7.95 -8.61
CA GLN A 100 4.78 8.40 -9.71
C GLN A 100 5.58 8.75 -10.96
N ASN A 101 6.78 9.31 -10.81
CA ASN A 101 7.66 9.66 -11.92
C ASN A 101 8.16 8.42 -12.66
N ASP A 102 8.72 7.45 -11.93
CA ASP A 102 9.22 6.18 -12.46
C ASP A 102 8.09 5.45 -13.23
N PHE A 103 6.87 5.40 -12.66
CA PHE A 103 5.72 4.78 -13.35
C PHE A 103 5.27 5.56 -14.59
N SER A 104 5.30 6.90 -14.55
CA SER A 104 4.96 7.76 -15.68
C SER A 104 6.00 7.66 -16.81
N TYR A 105 7.29 7.53 -16.47
CA TYR A 105 8.36 7.25 -17.43
C TYR A 105 8.13 5.90 -18.11
N TYR A 106 7.91 4.84 -17.34
CA TYR A 106 7.63 3.50 -17.86
C TYR A 106 6.46 3.49 -18.86
N ARG A 107 5.33 4.12 -18.51
CA ARG A 107 4.16 4.18 -19.39
C ARG A 107 4.45 4.89 -20.72
N ARG A 108 5.18 6.00 -20.68
CA ARG A 108 5.57 6.75 -21.90
C ARG A 108 6.50 5.92 -22.78
N THR A 109 7.48 5.24 -22.18
CA THR A 109 8.45 4.40 -22.90
C THR A 109 7.79 3.17 -23.52
N LEU A 110 6.92 2.48 -22.78
CA LEU A 110 6.16 1.34 -23.30
C LEU A 110 5.25 1.73 -24.48
N SER A 111 4.61 2.91 -24.41
CA SER A 111 3.80 3.43 -25.52
C SER A 111 4.63 3.65 -26.80
N ARG A 112 5.82 4.25 -26.68
CA ARG A 112 6.75 4.43 -27.82
C ARG A 112 7.21 3.11 -28.42
N MET A 113 7.59 2.14 -27.57
CA MET A 113 8.02 0.81 -28.02
C MET A 113 6.93 0.10 -28.82
N ARG A 114 5.67 0.19 -28.38
CA ARG A 114 4.52 -0.38 -29.09
C ARG A 114 4.27 0.28 -30.46
N ILE A 115 4.39 1.61 -30.55
CA ILE A 115 4.27 2.33 -31.84
C ILE A 115 5.36 1.87 -32.83
N ASN A 116 6.56 1.57 -32.33
CA ASN A 116 7.69 1.12 -33.13
C ASN A 116 7.74 -0.40 -33.35
N ASN A 117 6.68 -1.15 -32.97
CA ASN A 117 6.62 -2.61 -33.06
C ASN A 117 7.79 -3.34 -32.38
N VAL A 118 8.39 -2.76 -31.33
CA VAL A 118 9.41 -3.43 -30.53
C VAL A 118 8.70 -4.30 -29.48
N PRO A 119 8.94 -5.63 -29.45
CA PRO A 119 8.36 -6.50 -28.44
C PRO A 119 8.83 -6.07 -27.05
N ALA A 120 7.89 -5.82 -26.13
CA ALA A 120 8.21 -5.64 -24.73
C ALA A 120 8.36 -7.04 -24.10
N GLU A 121 9.56 -7.60 -24.11
CA GLU A 121 9.81 -8.92 -23.51
C GLU A 121 9.88 -8.81 -21.97
N GLY A 122 9.01 -9.53 -21.26
CA GLY A 122 9.13 -9.72 -19.82
C GLY A 122 7.87 -10.25 -19.12
N GLU A 123 8.03 -11.20 -18.19
CA GLU A 123 6.95 -11.78 -17.36
C GLU A 123 6.16 -10.75 -16.52
N ASN A 124 6.68 -9.53 -16.37
CA ASN A 124 6.08 -8.45 -15.61
C ASN A 124 5.30 -7.43 -16.46
N GLU A 125 4.96 -7.77 -17.71
CA GLU A 125 4.25 -6.81 -18.59
C GLU A 125 2.99 -6.27 -17.90
N VAL A 126 2.89 -4.94 -17.91
CA VAL A 126 1.71 -4.20 -17.49
C VAL A 126 0.97 -3.81 -18.76
N ASN A 127 -0.16 -4.48 -19.02
CA ASN A 127 -1.01 -4.12 -20.15
C ASN A 127 -1.62 -2.70 -19.95
N ASN A 128 -2.19 -2.12 -21.02
CA ASN A 128 -2.65 -0.72 -20.96
C ASN A 128 -3.77 -0.50 -19.92
N GLU A 129 -4.68 -1.47 -19.79
CA GLU A 129 -5.79 -1.39 -18.84
C GLU A 129 -5.30 -1.42 -17.38
N LEU A 130 -4.41 -2.36 -17.06
CA LEU A 130 -3.78 -2.46 -15.74
C LEU A 130 -2.96 -1.19 -15.45
N ALA A 131 -2.23 -0.67 -16.44
CA ALA A 131 -1.46 0.55 -16.28
C ALA A 131 -2.35 1.76 -15.91
N ASN A 132 -3.52 1.87 -16.53
CA ASN A 132 -4.49 2.92 -16.20
C ASN A 132 -5.00 2.79 -14.77
N ARG A 133 -5.37 1.58 -14.33
CA ARG A 133 -5.80 1.33 -12.95
C ARG A 133 -4.71 1.61 -11.93
N MET A 134 -3.48 1.20 -12.21
CA MET A 134 -2.32 1.51 -11.37
C MET A 134 -2.03 3.01 -11.32
N SER A 135 -2.19 3.74 -12.43
CA SER A 135 -2.01 5.21 -12.43
C SER A 135 -3.01 5.91 -11.52
N LEU A 136 -4.28 5.52 -11.57
CA LEU A 136 -5.30 6.06 -10.66
C LEU A 136 -4.96 5.72 -9.21
N PHE A 137 -4.55 4.48 -8.95
CA PHE A 137 -4.11 4.06 -7.63
C PHE A 137 -2.95 4.93 -7.12
N TYR A 138 -1.86 5.10 -7.87
CA TYR A 138 -0.71 5.88 -7.40
C TYR A 138 -0.90 7.41 -7.41
N ALA A 139 -1.95 7.92 -8.06
CA ALA A 139 -2.30 9.34 -7.98
C ALA A 139 -2.85 9.73 -6.60
N GLU A 140 -3.53 8.80 -5.91
CA GLU A 140 -4.09 9.02 -4.57
C GLU A 140 -2.99 9.30 -3.53
N ALA A 141 -3.22 10.23 -2.60
CA ALA A 141 -2.26 10.52 -1.54
C ALA A 141 -2.00 9.30 -0.65
N THR A 142 -3.08 8.57 -0.32
CA THR A 142 -3.09 7.40 0.56
C THR A 142 -3.75 6.20 -0.14
N PRO A 143 -3.07 5.60 -1.14
CA PRO A 143 -3.69 4.63 -2.05
C PRO A 143 -4.15 3.33 -1.36
N MET A 144 -3.39 2.84 -0.36
CA MET A 144 -3.79 1.64 0.39
C MET A 144 -4.97 1.95 1.30
N LEU A 145 -4.94 3.10 2.00
CA LEU A 145 -6.03 3.50 2.89
C LEU A 145 -7.32 3.77 2.12
N LYS A 146 -7.24 4.42 0.95
CA LYS A 146 -8.38 4.61 0.05
C LYS A 146 -8.99 3.26 -0.35
N THR A 147 -8.15 2.30 -0.71
CA THR A 147 -8.59 0.94 -1.07
C THR A 147 -9.30 0.24 0.09
N LEU A 148 -8.76 0.33 1.32
CA LEU A 148 -9.41 -0.23 2.51
C LEU A 148 -10.73 0.48 2.84
N SER A 149 -10.78 1.80 2.69
CA SER A 149 -12.01 2.60 2.90
C SER A 149 -13.11 2.20 1.92
N ASP A 150 -12.77 2.05 0.64
CA ASP A 150 -13.69 1.63 -0.40
C ASP A 150 -14.17 0.18 -0.17
N ALA A 151 -13.27 -0.72 0.22
CA ALA A 151 -13.61 -2.09 0.57
C ALA A 151 -14.56 -2.15 1.79
N THR A 152 -14.35 -1.30 2.79
CA THR A 152 -15.21 -1.20 3.98
C THR A 152 -16.60 -0.69 3.61
N THR A 153 -16.66 0.36 2.80
CA THR A 153 -17.92 0.94 2.29
C THR A 153 -18.70 -0.09 1.47
N LYS A 154 -18.00 -0.82 0.60
CA LYS A 154 -18.57 -1.90 -0.20
C LYS A 154 -19.10 -3.03 0.68
N PHE A 155 -18.34 -3.45 1.69
CA PHE A 155 -18.76 -4.50 2.63
C PHE A 155 -20.08 -4.15 3.32
N VAL A 156 -20.20 -2.94 3.87
CA VAL A 156 -21.44 -2.48 4.53
C VAL A 156 -22.61 -2.43 3.52
N SER A 157 -22.34 -1.98 2.30
CA SER A 157 -23.37 -1.88 1.24
C SER A 157 -23.89 -3.24 0.76
N GLU A 158 -23.02 -4.25 0.71
CA GLU A 158 -23.34 -5.62 0.29
C GLU A 158 -24.01 -6.44 1.41
N ASN A 159 -23.74 -6.11 2.67
CA ASN A 159 -24.25 -6.85 3.84
C ASN A 159 -25.37 -6.09 4.55
N LYS A 160 -26.45 -5.77 3.83
CA LYS A 160 -27.61 -5.00 4.36
C LYS A 160 -28.32 -5.63 5.57
N ASN A 161 -28.12 -6.93 5.78
CA ASN A 161 -28.68 -7.67 6.90
C ASN A 161 -27.83 -7.55 8.19
N LEU A 162 -26.59 -7.06 8.07
CA LEU A 162 -25.75 -6.75 9.21
C LEU A 162 -25.98 -5.29 9.62
N PRO A 163 -26.26 -5.02 10.90
CA PRO A 163 -26.33 -3.65 11.38
C PRO A 163 -25.00 -2.92 11.16
N ILE A 164 -25.07 -1.66 10.70
CA ILE A 164 -23.87 -0.86 10.39
C ILE A 164 -23.01 -0.63 11.63
N GLU A 165 -23.66 -0.53 12.79
CA GLU A 165 -23.04 -0.41 14.11
C GLU A 165 -22.05 -1.54 14.39
N ASN A 166 -22.29 -2.77 13.92
CA ASN A 166 -21.32 -3.86 14.11
C ASN A 166 -19.95 -3.52 13.49
N THR A 167 -19.96 -2.85 12.33
CA THR A 167 -18.73 -2.45 11.65
C THR A 167 -18.14 -1.19 12.29
N THR A 168 -18.95 -0.15 12.50
CA THR A 168 -18.45 1.12 13.06
C THR A 168 -17.97 0.97 14.49
N ASP A 169 -18.66 0.17 15.31
CA ASP A 169 -18.30 -0.03 16.71
C ASP A 169 -17.08 -0.95 16.82
N CYS A 170 -16.89 -1.92 15.93
CA CYS A 170 -15.66 -2.70 15.84
C CYS A 170 -14.45 -1.80 15.57
N LEU A 171 -14.53 -0.94 14.55
CA LEU A 171 -13.47 0.01 14.23
C LEU A 171 -13.22 1.00 15.39
N SER A 172 -14.28 1.51 16.00
CA SER A 172 -14.20 2.45 17.13
C SER A 172 -13.61 1.81 18.38
N THR A 173 -13.94 0.54 18.63
CA THR A 173 -13.37 -0.23 19.75
C THR A 173 -11.88 -0.43 19.55
N MET A 174 -11.43 -0.83 18.36
CA MET A 174 -10.01 -0.96 18.06
C MET A 174 -9.25 0.37 18.20
N ALA A 175 -9.82 1.47 17.69
CA ALA A 175 -9.23 2.80 17.85
C ALA A 175 -9.12 3.19 19.34
N SER A 176 -10.15 2.88 20.13
CA SER A 176 -10.16 3.14 21.58
C SER A 176 -9.12 2.31 22.32
N VAL A 177 -8.94 1.02 21.96
CA VAL A 177 -7.88 0.15 22.51
C VAL A 177 -6.51 0.74 22.21
N CYS A 178 -6.23 1.11 20.97
CA CYS A 178 -4.96 1.76 20.60
C CYS A 178 -4.73 3.06 21.40
N ARG A 179 -5.75 3.90 21.53
CA ARG A 179 -5.68 5.15 22.31
C ARG A 179 -5.32 4.88 23.78
N VAL A 180 -6.04 3.97 24.44
CA VAL A 180 -5.79 3.61 25.84
C VAL A 180 -4.39 3.05 26.02
N MET A 181 -3.91 2.20 25.10
CA MET A 181 -2.55 1.65 25.15
C MET A 181 -1.46 2.72 25.04
N LEU A 182 -1.69 3.79 24.28
CA LEU A 182 -0.72 4.87 24.08
C LEU A 182 -0.78 5.95 25.17
N GLU A 183 -1.97 6.25 25.69
CA GLU A 183 -2.21 7.34 26.65
C GLU A 183 -2.03 6.92 28.11
N THR A 184 -2.15 5.62 28.43
CA THR A 184 -2.00 5.11 29.80
C THR A 184 -0.53 4.81 30.10
N PRO A 185 0.15 5.55 31.01
CA PRO A 185 1.58 5.38 31.28
C PRO A 185 1.98 3.96 31.73
N GLU A 186 1.10 3.28 32.47
CA GLU A 186 1.31 1.92 32.96
C GLU A 186 1.33 0.91 31.81
N TYR A 187 0.49 1.10 30.78
CA TYR A 187 0.52 0.26 29.58
C TYR A 187 1.70 0.63 28.70
N ARG A 188 1.94 1.93 28.49
CA ARG A 188 3.07 2.40 27.69
C ARG A 188 4.39 1.81 28.18
N SER A 189 4.67 1.89 29.49
CA SER A 189 5.90 1.33 30.07
C SER A 189 6.01 -0.20 29.95
N ARG A 190 4.89 -0.91 29.86
CA ARG A 190 4.86 -2.38 29.63
C ARG A 190 5.02 -2.77 28.16
N PHE A 191 4.69 -1.88 27.23
CA PHE A 191 4.71 -2.16 25.78
C PHE A 191 5.82 -1.42 25.01
N THR A 192 6.55 -0.50 25.64
CA THR A 192 7.74 0.16 25.07
C THR A 192 8.97 -0.75 25.17
N ASN A 193 8.98 -1.82 24.40
CA ASN A 193 10.19 -2.29 23.74
C ASN A 193 10.10 -1.83 22.27
N GLU A 194 11.23 -1.45 21.67
CA GLU A 194 11.41 -0.57 20.49
C GLU A 194 10.64 -0.87 19.19
N GLU A 195 9.71 -1.82 19.14
CA GLU A 195 8.91 -2.12 17.94
C GLU A 195 7.54 -1.42 17.90
N THR A 196 7.03 -0.91 19.03
CA THR A 196 5.61 -0.47 19.11
C THR A 196 5.37 1.04 19.13
N GLY A 197 6.39 1.89 19.09
CA GLY A 197 6.19 3.35 19.01
C GLY A 197 7.50 4.15 18.96
N ASN A 198 7.52 5.21 18.15
CA ASN A 198 8.65 6.10 17.80
C ASN A 198 9.66 5.50 16.79
N GLY A 199 9.94 6.13 15.63
CA GLY A 199 9.94 7.57 15.40
C GLY A 199 11.13 8.28 16.08
N GLY A 200 12.14 7.54 16.55
CA GLY A 200 13.35 8.05 17.18
C GLY A 200 14.57 7.98 16.25
N ARG A 201 15.17 9.14 16.01
CA ARG A 201 16.43 9.34 15.29
C ARG A 201 17.55 8.45 15.85
N HIS A 202 18.08 7.55 15.02
CA HIS A 202 19.48 7.16 15.14
C HIS A 202 20.19 7.34 13.80
N ASN A 203 21.07 8.34 13.79
CA ASN A 203 22.17 8.45 12.86
C ASN A 203 23.00 7.16 12.92
N THR A 204 23.52 6.81 11.74
CA THR A 204 24.84 6.26 11.41
C THR A 204 24.75 4.97 10.59
N LEU A 205 25.37 5.09 9.40
CA LEU A 205 25.65 4.13 8.31
C LEU A 205 24.50 3.83 7.32
#